data_AF-A0A536XEZ8-F1
#
_entry.id   AF-A0A536XEZ8-F1
#
_cell.length_a   1.000
_cell.length_b   1.000
_cell.length_c   1.000
_cell.angle_alpha   90.00
_cell.angle_beta   90.00
_cell.angle_gamma   90.00
#
_symmetry.space_group_name_H-M   'P 1'
#
loop_
_entity.id
_entity.type
_entity.pdbx_description
1 polymer ?
#
loop_
_entity_poly.entity_id
_entity_poly.type
_entity_poly.pdbx_seq_one_letter_code
_entity_poly.pdbx_strand_id
1 'polypeptide(L)'
;MLTSVVFTLLNEVSEQPAAATRPQDRDFQPCTSGLDRLFRKGDPRGCPTAYTDRIERILDRLDAAARPEDMNLPGFRFHRLKGARADSHSVTVSSNLRITFAFAGEDAIRVDLEDYH
;
A
#
# COMPACT_ATOMS: atom_id res chain seq x y z
N MET A 1 37.38 30.33 -28.44
CA MET A 1 37.21 29.08 -29.20
C MET A 1 36.18 28.25 -28.45
N LEU A 2 34.96 28.18 -28.99
CA LEU A 2 33.85 27.38 -28.47
C LEU A 2 34.01 25.91 -28.87
N THR A 3 33.61 25.00 -27.98
CA THR A 3 32.99 23.70 -28.31
C THR A 3 32.35 23.16 -27.02
N SER A 4 31.06 23.42 -26.76
CA SER A 4 29.91 22.54 -27.11
C SER A 4 30.21 21.07 -26.82
N VAL A 5 29.81 20.56 -25.64
CA VAL A 5 28.59 19.74 -25.44
C VAL A 5 28.52 18.58 -26.43
N VAL A 6 28.63 17.34 -25.94
CA VAL A 6 27.79 16.20 -26.34
C VAL A 6 28.17 14.93 -25.54
N PHE A 7 27.15 14.37 -24.90
CA PHE A 7 26.89 12.96 -24.63
C PHE A 7 27.58 12.19 -23.49
N THR A 8 26.79 11.98 -22.44
CA THR A 8 26.28 10.64 -22.05
C THR A 8 27.29 9.56 -21.71
N LEU A 9 27.73 9.56 -20.45
CA LEU A 9 28.02 8.34 -19.69
C LEU A 9 27.34 8.53 -18.32
N LEU A 10 26.06 8.17 -18.19
CA LEU A 10 25.62 6.87 -17.67
C LEU A 10 26.41 6.48 -16.42
N ASN A 11 25.97 6.95 -15.26
CA ASN A 11 25.05 6.14 -14.45
C ASN A 11 24.67 7.03 -13.28
N GLU A 12 23.53 7.69 -13.44
CA GLU A 12 22.84 8.37 -12.35
C GLU A 12 22.67 7.32 -11.26
N VAL A 13 23.46 7.48 -10.19
CA VAL A 13 23.23 6.78 -8.94
C VAL A 13 21.77 7.08 -8.63
N SER A 14 20.93 6.05 -8.67
CA SER A 14 19.59 6.09 -8.11
C SER A 14 19.74 6.35 -6.61
N GLU A 15 20.02 7.60 -6.26
CA GLU A 15 19.72 8.20 -4.98
C GLU A 15 18.20 8.12 -4.85
N GLN A 16 17.72 6.99 -4.37
CA GLN A 16 16.42 6.89 -3.70
C GLN A 16 16.54 7.77 -2.46
N PRO A 17 15.88 8.95 -2.39
CA PRO A 17 15.96 9.75 -1.20
C PRO A 17 15.05 9.13 -0.13
N ALA A 18 15.68 8.85 1.01
CA ALA A 18 15.11 8.84 2.34
C ALA A 18 13.93 7.90 2.59
N ALA A 19 14.27 6.74 3.13
CA ALA A 19 13.51 6.11 4.20
C ALA A 19 13.10 7.17 5.24
N ALA A 20 11.87 7.69 5.13
CA ALA A 20 11.20 8.29 6.25
C ALA A 20 11.10 7.18 7.31
N THR A 21 11.81 7.33 8.42
CA THR A 21 11.62 6.50 9.60
C THR A 21 10.15 6.59 9.99
N ARG A 22 9.40 5.55 9.60
CA ARG A 22 7.97 5.37 9.83
C ARG A 22 7.72 5.40 11.35
N PRO A 23 6.76 6.20 11.86
CA PRO A 23 6.41 6.16 13.27
C PRO A 23 5.98 4.74 13.63
N GLN A 24 6.71 4.07 14.53
CA GLN A 24 6.44 2.67 14.91
C GLN A 24 5.31 2.53 15.95
N ASP A 25 4.52 3.59 16.16
CA ASP A 25 3.57 3.71 17.28
C ASP A 25 2.10 3.76 16.83
N ARG A 26 1.81 3.56 15.53
CA ARG A 26 0.43 3.40 15.05
C ARG A 26 0.08 1.91 15.01
N ASP A 27 -1.07 1.54 15.55
CA ASP A 27 -1.59 0.16 15.65
C ASP A 27 -2.01 -0.45 14.30
N PHE A 28 -1.36 -0.04 13.20
CA PHE A 28 -1.59 -0.58 11.87
C PHE A 28 -1.27 -2.08 11.87
N GLN A 29 -2.29 -2.90 11.69
CA GLN A 29 -2.20 -4.34 11.87
C GLN A 29 -2.55 -5.10 10.58
N PRO A 30 -1.55 -5.35 9.72
CA PRO A 30 -1.68 -6.30 8.62
C PRO A 30 -1.79 -7.73 9.17
N CYS A 31 -2.86 -8.43 8.82
CA CYS A 31 -3.13 -9.78 9.31
C CYS A 31 -2.43 -10.85 8.48
N THR A 32 -2.23 -10.65 7.17
CA THR A 32 -1.48 -11.59 6.34
C THR A 32 0.03 -11.41 6.55
N SER A 33 0.75 -12.51 6.78
CA SER A 33 2.19 -12.49 7.02
C SER A 33 3.02 -11.91 5.87
N GLY A 34 2.56 -12.03 4.63
CA GLY A 34 3.17 -11.40 3.46
C GLY A 34 2.97 -9.87 3.43
N LEU A 35 1.78 -9.41 3.79
CA LEU A 35 1.43 -7.99 3.86
C LEU A 35 2.19 -7.27 4.97
N ASP A 36 2.27 -7.88 6.16
CA ASP A 36 3.03 -7.34 7.29
C ASP A 36 4.51 -7.18 6.96
N ARG A 37 5.07 -8.20 6.31
CA ARG A 37 6.45 -8.23 5.85
C ARG A 37 6.72 -7.18 4.78
N LEU A 38 5.82 -7.03 3.81
CA LEU A 38 5.91 -5.99 2.79
C LEU A 38 5.88 -4.60 3.42
N PHE A 39 4.91 -4.35 4.31
CA PHE A 39 4.75 -3.05 4.94
C PHE A 39 5.91 -2.66 5.86
N ARG A 40 6.40 -3.60 6.68
CA ARG A 40 7.45 -3.32 7.67
C ARG A 40 8.87 -3.38 7.10
N LYS A 41 9.11 -4.26 6.11
CA LYS A 41 10.47 -4.57 5.64
C LYS A 41 10.68 -4.27 4.15
N GLY A 42 9.64 -3.85 3.42
CA GLY A 42 9.69 -3.70 1.95
C GLY A 42 9.96 -5.03 1.24
N ASP A 43 9.61 -6.15 1.87
CA ASP A 43 9.94 -7.49 1.37
C ASP A 43 8.70 -8.13 0.74
N PRO A 44 8.66 -8.31 -0.60
CA PRO A 44 7.48 -8.76 -1.33
C PRO A 44 7.23 -10.26 -1.23
N ARG A 45 8.06 -11.01 -0.50
CA ARG A 45 7.87 -12.45 -0.32
C ARG A 45 6.53 -12.73 0.38
N GLY A 46 5.67 -13.46 -0.31
CA GLY A 46 4.32 -13.79 0.17
C GLY A 46 3.22 -12.86 -0.34
N CYS A 47 3.56 -11.88 -1.19
CA CYS A 47 2.60 -11.09 -1.96
C CYS A 47 2.71 -11.40 -3.47
N PRO A 48 1.62 -11.21 -4.24
CA PRO A 48 1.68 -11.33 -5.69
C PRO A 48 2.61 -10.28 -6.30
N THR A 49 3.75 -10.72 -6.86
CA THR A 49 4.81 -9.84 -7.39
C THR A 49 4.29 -8.86 -8.43
N ALA A 50 3.33 -9.28 -9.26
CA ALA A 50 2.72 -8.45 -10.31
C ALA A 50 1.99 -7.20 -9.78
N TYR A 51 1.61 -7.18 -8.50
CA TYR A 51 0.84 -6.08 -7.91
C TYR A 51 1.50 -5.48 -6.68
N THR A 52 2.77 -5.80 -6.40
CA THR A 52 3.49 -5.36 -5.20
C THR A 52 3.47 -3.83 -5.08
N ASP A 53 3.91 -3.10 -6.10
CA ASP A 53 3.95 -1.63 -6.10
C ASP A 53 2.57 -1.00 -5.83
N ARG A 54 1.50 -1.64 -6.33
CA ARG A 54 0.13 -1.15 -6.12
C ARG A 54 -0.35 -1.43 -4.71
N ILE A 55 0.00 -2.60 -4.15
CA ILE A 55 -0.31 -2.97 -2.77
C ILE A 55 0.40 -2.00 -1.83
N GLU A 56 1.69 -1.74 -2.02
CA GLU A 56 2.47 -0.78 -1.22
C GLU A 56 1.81 0.60 -1.19
N ARG A 57 1.45 1.15 -2.37
CA ARG A 57 0.75 2.45 -2.45
C ARG A 57 -0.58 2.47 -1.71
N ILE A 58 -1.32 1.36 -1.71
CA ILE A 58 -2.58 1.25 -0.97
C ILE A 58 -2.32 1.23 0.53
N LEU A 59 -1.31 0.49 0.99
CA LEU A 59 -0.94 0.43 2.40
C LEU A 59 -0.41 1.78 2.91
N ASP A 60 0.44 2.45 2.14
CA ASP A 60 0.92 3.79 2.45
C ASP A 60 -0.24 4.79 2.58
N ARG A 61 -1.24 4.67 1.69
CA ARG A 61 -2.42 5.52 1.76
C ARG A 61 -3.32 5.20 2.95
N LEU A 62 -3.45 3.93 3.32
CA LEU A 62 -4.20 3.47 4.49
C LEU A 62 -3.54 3.95 5.79
N ASP A 63 -2.22 3.88 5.88
CA ASP A 63 -1.43 4.37 7.01
C ASP A 63 -1.62 5.90 7.22
N ALA A 64 -1.74 6.63 6.11
CA ALA A 64 -2.00 8.08 6.13
C ALA A 64 -3.50 8.45 6.22
N ALA A 65 -4.42 7.49 6.18
CA ALA A 65 -5.86 7.74 6.25
C ALA A 65 -6.33 7.80 7.70
N ALA A 66 -7.13 8.81 8.04
CA ALA A 66 -7.72 8.92 9.39
C ALA A 66 -9.16 8.37 9.43
N ARG A 67 -9.75 8.12 8.26
CA ARG A 67 -11.11 7.59 8.12
C ARG A 67 -11.21 6.73 6.85
N PRO A 68 -12.12 5.74 6.79
CA PRO A 68 -12.23 4.87 5.62
C PRO A 68 -12.60 5.62 4.33
N GLU A 69 -13.31 6.75 4.42
CA GLU A 69 -13.67 7.57 3.27
C GLU A 69 -12.46 8.18 2.55
N ASP A 70 -11.32 8.33 3.23
CA ASP A 70 -10.07 8.83 2.64
C ASP A 70 -9.51 7.89 1.57
N MET A 71 -9.96 6.62 1.59
CA MET A 71 -9.64 5.58 0.61
C MET A 71 -10.58 5.56 -0.58
N ASN A 72 -11.61 6.42 -0.62
CA ASN A 72 -12.54 6.55 -1.75
C ASN A 72 -11.91 7.30 -2.94
N LEU A 73 -10.83 6.73 -3.46
CA LEU A 73 -10.07 7.27 -4.58
C LEU A 73 -10.50 6.61 -5.90
N PRO A 74 -10.43 7.35 -7.02
CA PRO A 74 -10.71 6.78 -8.34
C PRO A 74 -9.77 5.59 -8.60
N GLY A 75 -10.35 4.48 -9.07
CA GLY A 75 -9.60 3.26 -9.38
C GLY A 75 -9.46 2.27 -8.21
N PHE A 76 -9.75 2.66 -6.97
CA PHE A 76 -9.71 1.75 -5.81
C PHE A 76 -11.02 0.98 -5.61
N ARG A 77 -12.11 1.38 -6.29
CA ARG A 77 -13.45 0.75 -6.17
C ARG A 77 -13.83 0.52 -4.70
N PHE A 78 -13.60 1.55 -3.89
CA PHE A 78 -13.89 1.54 -2.46
C PHE A 78 -15.36 1.23 -2.22
N HIS A 79 -15.63 0.26 -1.35
CA HIS A 79 -16.98 -0.04 -0.90
C HIS A 79 -16.96 -0.64 0.50
N ARG A 80 -18.04 -0.37 1.25
CA ARG A 80 -18.29 -0.98 2.55
C ARG A 80 -18.76 -2.42 2.37
N LEU A 81 -18.25 -3.34 3.19
CA LEU A 81 -18.70 -4.73 3.22
C LEU A 81 -20.08 -4.83 3.90
N LYS A 82 -20.77 -5.95 3.72
CA LYS A 82 -22.12 -6.20 4.25
C LYS A 82 -22.14 -7.40 5.19
N GLY A 83 -23.20 -7.52 6.00
CA GLY A 83 -23.39 -8.65 6.91
C GLY A 83 -22.49 -8.56 8.15
N ALA A 84 -21.88 -9.67 8.55
CA ALA A 84 -21.03 -9.75 9.75
C ALA A 84 -19.75 -8.88 9.70
N ARG A 85 -19.38 -8.39 8.51
CA ARG A 85 -18.23 -7.50 8.27
C ARG A 85 -18.66 -6.08 7.93
N ALA A 86 -19.85 -5.66 8.36
CA ALA A 86 -20.38 -4.33 8.04
C ALA A 86 -19.45 -3.20 8.53
N ASP A 87 -18.58 -3.42 9.50
CA ASP A 87 -17.63 -2.39 9.98
C ASP A 87 -16.30 -2.40 9.21
N SER A 88 -16.23 -3.18 8.13
CA SER A 88 -15.07 -3.29 7.26
C SER A 88 -15.37 -2.75 5.87
N HIS A 89 -14.30 -2.35 5.19
CA HIS A 89 -14.28 -1.80 3.86
C HIS A 89 -13.36 -2.63 2.97
N SER A 90 -13.55 -2.51 1.67
CA SER A 90 -12.71 -3.16 0.69
C SER A 90 -12.31 -2.21 -0.42
N VAL A 91 -11.06 -2.35 -0.85
CA VAL A 91 -10.52 -1.73 -2.07
C VAL A 91 -10.00 -2.81 -3.01
N THR A 92 -10.14 -2.54 -4.30
CA THR A 92 -9.70 -3.39 -5.40
C THR A 92 -8.24 -3.12 -5.74
N VAL A 93 -7.40 -4.15 -5.60
CA VAL A 93 -6.02 -4.14 -6.08
C VAL A 93 -5.98 -4.54 -7.56
N SER A 94 -6.61 -5.67 -7.90
CA SER A 94 -6.70 -6.20 -9.27
C SER A 94 -8.01 -6.97 -9.45
N SER A 95 -8.19 -7.66 -10.59
CA SER A 95 -9.40 -8.43 -10.92
C SER A 95 -9.91 -9.25 -9.72
N ASN A 96 -9.06 -10.12 -9.18
CA ASN A 96 -9.44 -11.04 -8.09
C ASN A 96 -8.96 -10.58 -6.71
N LEU A 97 -7.91 -9.74 -6.66
CA LEU A 97 -7.31 -9.31 -5.40
C LEU A 97 -8.06 -8.13 -4.78
N ARG A 98 -8.38 -8.25 -3.51
CA ARG A 98 -9.04 -7.26 -2.67
C ARG A 98 -8.23 -7.04 -1.41
N ILE A 99 -8.02 -5.78 -1.02
CA ILE A 99 -7.57 -5.47 0.34
C ILE A 99 -8.81 -5.12 1.14
N THR A 100 -8.98 -5.78 2.29
CA THR A 100 -10.04 -5.49 3.25
C THR A 100 -9.44 -4.91 4.51
N PHE A 101 -10.15 -3.98 5.15
CA PHE A 101 -9.68 -3.30 6.36
C PHE A 101 -10.86 -2.77 7.15
N ALA A 102 -10.67 -2.55 8.44
CA ALA A 102 -11.58 -1.82 9.30
C ALA A 102 -10.85 -0.61 9.89
N PHE A 103 -11.59 0.28 10.54
CA PHE A 103 -11.02 1.42 11.25
C PHE A 103 -11.39 1.33 12.73
N ALA A 104 -10.42 1.60 13.60
CA ALA A 104 -10.62 1.78 15.04
C ALA A 104 -10.12 3.19 15.40
N GLY A 105 -11.06 4.12 15.56
CA GLY A 105 -10.70 5.53 15.69
C GLY A 105 -10.08 6.05 14.38
N GLU A 106 -8.82 6.48 14.44
CA GLU A 106 -8.08 7.02 13.30
C GLU A 106 -7.14 6.00 12.64
N ASP A 107 -7.08 4.78 13.18
CA ASP A 107 -6.12 3.76 12.77
C ASP A 107 -6.81 2.64 11.97
N ALA A 108 -6.18 2.26 10.86
CA ALA A 108 -6.63 1.13 10.06
C ALA A 108 -6.22 -0.19 10.73
N ILE A 109 -7.20 -1.03 11.03
CA ILE A 109 -7.03 -2.32 11.70
C ILE A 109 -7.54 -3.46 10.81
N ARG A 110 -7.13 -4.70 11.13
CA ARG A 110 -7.57 -5.92 10.42
C ARG A 110 -7.36 -5.83 8.91
N VAL A 111 -6.19 -5.36 8.51
CA VAL A 111 -5.84 -5.19 7.09
C VAL A 111 -5.46 -6.54 6.51
N ASP A 112 -6.19 -7.03 5.53
CA ASP A 112 -5.98 -8.34 4.92
C ASP A 112 -5.99 -8.27 3.39
N LEU A 113 -5.28 -9.20 2.74
CA LEU A 113 -5.26 -9.37 1.28
C LEU A 113 -6.00 -10.66 0.92
N GLU A 114 -7.19 -10.50 0.35
CA GLU A 114 -8.06 -11.60 -0.05
C GLU A 114 -7.95 -11.82 -1.57
N ASP A 115 -7.72 -13.06 -1.99
CA ASP A 115 -7.88 -13.49 -3.37
C ASP A 115 -9.26 -14.12 -3.53
N TYR A 116 -10.12 -13.49 -4.33
CA TYR A 116 -11.44 -14.03 -4.63
C TYR A 116 -11.32 -15.01 -5.81
N HIS A 117 -10.79 -16.20 -5.53
CA HIS A 117 -10.87 -17.38 -6.40
C HIS A 117 -10.97 -18.67 -5.58
#